data_AF-I3D1P8-F1
#
_entry.id   AF-I3D1P8-F1
#
_cell.length_a   1.000
_cell.length_b   1.000
_cell.length_c   1.000
_cell.angle_alpha   90.00
_cell.angle_beta   90.00
_cell.angle_gamma   90.00
#
_symmetry.space_group_name_H-M   'P 1'
#
loop_
_entity.id
_entity.type
_entity.pdbx_description
1 polymer ?
#
loop_
_entity_poly.entity_id
_entity_poly.type
_entity_poly.pdbx_seq_one_letter_code
_entity_poly.pdbx_strand_id
1 'polypeptide(L)'
;MDMAVSLKRRTGAVAFLYWLWDGIDRTIFTAIKFSFPARFVSPFGFLGMLTFIVFIILGVSGALLMFYYQPILDRAWDSVQFINDEVPFGFHIRNIHYHGSNAMVLLAVLHMYYQYFSGRYKIRNEVLWMTGVILGVVTILEAFTGYDVIFSERAELAISIAASLTTSIPVAGPTIRDAALGSGFSDFVLRFYAQHVFLLPIVMLGLMAVHFPRFLVFDVPMVMAIGGAILITGGVFPIDLGFKFEPTVPPGVTVPEWYLTGIYAFMRTQYDKFVTGLLWPLIFLISFVLVPFIDRYKKFSWRDRPFMTAFGITSLAQIMVTTYWGFYISPDIAKPLVERLVIDPIFFYSTMILMVPLGFGFSYMMIKLANEAERKAKLAKSTGPKKVASINLTEKWINWLLVALLAFQVFLNIAAYNAALTGMKNVSLFFVGIILLVFAAFFHVYRYAMSQQKNAPPPVPVPVSDEKPKLMEPEVSTQQGKTPEGDATSEEKSTPKELAPEVSVPKTQADLGVDANVNPNIGSGDLNKP
;
A
#
# COMPACT_ATOMS: atom_id res chain seq x y z
N MET A 1 23.19 -35.43 -6.05
CA MET A 1 24.15 -34.97 -5.02
C MET A 1 23.33 -34.39 -3.89
N ASP A 2 23.29 -35.09 -2.76
CA ASP A 2 22.34 -34.78 -1.68
C ASP A 2 22.76 -33.58 -0.84
N MET A 3 21.93 -32.55 -0.82
CA MET A 3 22.01 -31.46 0.16
C MET A 3 21.42 -31.94 1.50
N ALA A 4 22.14 -32.83 2.17
CA ALA A 4 21.87 -33.18 3.56
C ALA A 4 22.05 -31.92 4.43
N VAL A 5 20.93 -31.32 4.84
CA VAL A 5 20.92 -30.14 5.73
C VAL A 5 21.46 -30.58 7.10
N SER A 6 22.77 -30.40 7.32
CA SER A 6 23.37 -30.72 8.61
C SER A 6 22.80 -29.75 9.66
N LEU A 7 22.04 -30.28 10.61
CA LEU A 7 21.59 -29.58 11.82
C LEU A 7 22.78 -29.35 12.79
N LYS A 8 23.83 -28.68 12.33
CA LYS A 8 24.88 -28.18 13.22
C LYS A 8 24.24 -27.10 14.10
N ARG A 9 24.13 -27.36 15.40
CA ARG A 9 23.90 -26.33 16.43
C ARG A 9 25.04 -25.32 16.33
N ARG A 10 24.83 -24.24 15.59
CA ARG A 10 25.69 -23.06 15.59
C ARG A 10 25.41 -22.31 16.88
N THR A 11 26.44 -21.89 17.60
CA THR A 11 26.34 -21.14 18.86
C THR A 11 27.15 -19.84 18.77
N GLY A 12 26.83 -18.87 19.64
CA GLY A 12 27.51 -17.59 19.69
C GLY A 12 27.42 -16.76 18.40
N ALA A 13 28.47 -16.00 18.10
CA ALA A 13 28.51 -15.05 16.99
C ALA A 13 28.21 -15.68 15.62
N VAL A 14 28.63 -16.93 15.37
CA VAL A 14 28.35 -17.63 14.11
C VAL A 14 26.85 -17.84 13.92
N ALA A 15 26.10 -18.19 14.98
CA ALA A 15 24.65 -18.33 14.91
C ALA A 15 23.97 -17.00 14.59
N PHE A 16 24.42 -15.91 15.21
CA PHE A 16 23.92 -14.56 14.95
C PHE A 16 24.19 -14.09 13.52
N LEU A 17 25.41 -14.29 13.00
CA LEU A 17 25.77 -13.92 11.63
C LEU A 17 24.95 -14.69 10.58
N TYR A 18 24.70 -15.99 10.80
CA TYR A 18 23.81 -16.76 9.91
C TYR A 18 22.34 -16.35 10.04
N TRP A 19 21.85 -16.02 11.24
CA TRP A 19 20.49 -15.48 11.41
C TRP A 19 20.32 -14.13 10.70
N LEU A 20 21.33 -13.27 10.77
CA LEU A 20 21.38 -12.00 10.06
C LEU A 20 21.41 -12.21 8.54
N TRP A 21 22.24 -13.14 8.05
CA TRP A 21 22.30 -13.50 6.63
C TRP A 21 20.98 -14.10 6.12
N ASP A 22 20.38 -15.05 6.82
CA ASP A 22 19.07 -15.64 6.48
C ASP A 22 17.95 -14.58 6.45
N GLY A 23 18.08 -13.51 7.24
CA GLY A 23 17.21 -12.33 7.19
C GLY A 23 17.45 -11.48 5.94
N ILE A 24 18.70 -11.18 5.62
CA ILE A 24 19.11 -10.41 4.42
C ILE A 24 18.78 -11.16 3.13
N ASP A 25 18.90 -12.49 3.09
CA ASP A 25 18.66 -13.33 1.90
C ASP A 25 17.23 -13.14 1.32
N ARG A 26 16.27 -12.78 2.16
CA ARG A 26 14.86 -12.58 1.79
C ARG A 26 14.52 -11.17 1.32
N THR A 27 15.48 -10.25 1.38
CA THR A 27 15.31 -8.84 1.01
C THR A 27 15.54 -8.61 -0.48
N ILE A 28 15.43 -7.36 -0.93
CA ILE A 28 15.80 -6.96 -2.30
C ILE A 28 17.29 -7.14 -2.63
N PHE A 29 18.18 -7.27 -1.63
CA PHE A 29 19.63 -7.39 -1.84
C PHE A 29 20.03 -8.66 -2.61
N THR A 30 19.23 -9.74 -2.60
CA THR A 30 19.53 -10.97 -3.35
C THR A 30 18.81 -11.07 -4.68
N ALA A 31 17.61 -10.51 -4.78
CA ALA A 31 16.85 -10.37 -6.03
C ALA A 31 15.61 -9.49 -5.82
N ILE A 32 15.17 -8.85 -6.90
CA ILE A 32 13.89 -8.15 -6.97
C ILE A 32 13.01 -8.88 -7.99
N LYS A 33 11.80 -9.27 -7.59
CA LYS A 33 10.79 -9.89 -8.47
C LYS A 33 9.47 -9.15 -8.33
N PHE A 34 9.11 -8.39 -9.36
CA PHE A 34 7.79 -7.77 -9.47
C PHE A 34 6.76 -8.77 -10.01
N SER A 35 5.56 -8.74 -9.43
CA SER A 35 4.40 -9.51 -9.87
C SER A 35 3.22 -8.58 -10.08
N PHE A 36 2.61 -8.67 -11.26
CA PHE A 36 1.41 -7.92 -11.62
C PHE A 36 0.21 -8.88 -11.60
N PRO A 37 -0.76 -8.69 -10.70
CA PRO A 37 -1.82 -9.68 -10.50
C PRO A 37 -2.80 -9.69 -11.68
N ALA A 38 -2.91 -10.84 -12.36
CA ALA A 38 -3.82 -11.04 -13.50
C ALA A 38 -5.30 -11.17 -13.08
N ARG A 39 -5.57 -11.41 -11.80
CA ARG A 39 -6.90 -11.48 -11.18
C ARG A 39 -6.94 -10.50 -10.01
N PHE A 40 -8.14 -10.15 -9.52
CA PHE A 40 -8.25 -9.34 -8.31
C PHE A 40 -7.56 -10.03 -7.11
N VAL A 41 -6.73 -9.28 -6.41
CA VAL A 41 -6.11 -9.66 -5.13
C VAL A 41 -6.59 -8.67 -4.08
N SER A 42 -6.89 -9.17 -2.88
CA SER A 42 -7.33 -8.32 -1.77
C SER A 42 -6.26 -7.26 -1.44
N PRO A 43 -6.60 -5.95 -1.36
CA PRO A 43 -5.64 -4.86 -1.12
C PRO A 43 -4.80 -5.06 0.15
N PHE A 44 -5.44 -5.63 1.18
CA PHE A 44 -4.80 -5.98 2.45
C PHE A 44 -3.52 -6.81 2.28
N GLY A 45 -3.45 -7.66 1.24
CA GLY A 45 -2.29 -8.51 0.97
C GLY A 45 -1.03 -7.78 0.51
N PHE A 46 -1.12 -6.52 0.07
CA PHE A 46 0.00 -5.75 -0.50
C PHE A 46 0.06 -4.29 0.00
N LEU A 47 -0.50 -4.01 1.18
CA LEU A 47 -0.50 -2.68 1.82
C LEU A 47 0.89 -2.03 1.86
N GLY A 48 1.97 -2.78 2.09
CA GLY A 48 3.33 -2.21 2.13
C GLY A 48 3.80 -1.62 0.80
N MET A 49 3.37 -2.18 -0.34
CA MET A 49 3.59 -1.55 -1.65
C MET A 49 2.77 -0.28 -1.80
N LEU A 50 1.53 -0.27 -1.31
CA LEU A 50 0.70 0.95 -1.34
C LEU A 50 1.33 2.06 -0.48
N THR A 51 1.81 1.75 0.73
CA THR A 51 2.57 2.69 1.58
C THR A 51 3.81 3.23 0.85
N PHE A 52 4.59 2.37 0.18
CA PHE A 52 5.76 2.80 -0.59
C PHE A 52 5.39 3.70 -1.77
N ILE A 53 4.30 3.42 -2.49
CA ILE A 53 3.90 4.26 -3.61
C ILE A 53 3.42 5.64 -3.12
N VAL A 54 2.75 5.70 -1.97
CA VAL A 54 2.42 6.99 -1.35
C VAL A 54 3.69 7.73 -0.89
N PHE A 55 4.72 7.03 -0.39
CA PHE A 55 6.04 7.64 -0.15
C PHE A 55 6.68 8.22 -1.43
N ILE A 56 6.57 7.55 -2.58
CA ILE A 56 7.02 8.12 -3.86
C ILE A 56 6.18 9.35 -4.28
N ILE A 57 4.86 9.32 -4.09
CA ILE A 57 3.98 10.48 -4.33
C ILE A 57 4.39 11.66 -3.43
N LEU A 58 4.74 11.40 -2.17
CA LEU A 58 5.23 12.39 -1.21
C LEU A 58 6.58 12.96 -1.64
N GLY A 59 7.55 12.13 -2.01
CA GLY A 59 8.86 12.59 -2.50
C GLY A 59 8.75 13.48 -3.74
N VAL A 60 7.91 13.10 -4.72
CA VAL A 60 7.69 13.91 -5.94
C VAL A 60 6.94 15.21 -5.63
N SER A 61 5.86 15.17 -4.85
CA SER A 61 5.11 16.38 -4.49
C SER A 61 5.92 17.33 -3.60
N GLY A 62 6.70 16.80 -2.65
CA GLY A 62 7.61 17.57 -1.80
C GLY A 62 8.69 18.27 -2.63
N ALA A 63 9.34 17.54 -3.55
CA ALA A 63 10.33 18.12 -4.48
C ALA A 63 9.74 19.25 -5.34
N LEU A 64 8.46 19.16 -5.73
CA LEU A 64 7.78 20.24 -6.46
C LEU A 64 7.47 21.46 -5.56
N LEU A 65 7.14 21.26 -4.28
CA LEU A 65 6.92 22.33 -3.31
C LEU A 65 8.22 23.07 -2.94
N MET A 66 9.34 22.35 -2.89
CA MET A 66 10.67 22.90 -2.57
C MET A 66 11.16 24.01 -3.51
N PHE A 67 10.65 24.09 -4.75
CA PHE A 67 11.02 25.17 -5.68
C PHE A 67 10.54 26.57 -5.24
N TYR A 68 9.55 26.62 -4.33
CA TYR A 68 8.88 27.86 -3.92
C TYR A 68 8.94 28.11 -2.41
N TYR A 69 9.11 27.05 -1.61
CA TYR A 69 9.14 27.14 -0.15
C TYR A 69 10.43 27.80 0.36
N GLN A 70 10.31 28.63 1.40
CA GLN A 70 11.43 29.36 2.01
C GLN A 70 11.64 28.90 3.47
N PRO A 71 12.71 28.14 3.79
CA PRO A 71 12.97 27.58 5.13
C PRO A 71 13.54 28.63 6.10
N ILE A 72 12.85 29.76 6.28
CA ILE A 72 13.27 30.90 7.09
C ILE A 72 12.08 31.37 7.92
N LEU A 73 12.31 31.58 9.22
CA LEU A 73 11.28 31.79 10.25
C LEU A 73 10.17 32.80 9.86
N ASP A 74 10.56 33.96 9.33
CA ASP A 74 9.68 35.07 8.99
C ASP A 74 8.94 34.90 7.65
N ARG A 75 9.41 34.00 6.78
CA ARG A 75 8.89 33.77 5.42
C ARG A 75 8.32 32.38 5.16
N ALA A 76 8.47 31.44 6.10
CA ALA A 76 8.01 30.06 5.95
C ALA A 76 6.52 29.97 5.63
N TRP A 77 5.67 30.53 6.51
CA TRP A 77 4.21 30.54 6.34
C TRP A 77 3.80 31.30 5.07
N ASP A 78 4.37 32.49 4.82
CA ASP A 78 4.07 33.32 3.65
C ASP A 78 4.41 32.60 2.33
N SER A 79 5.50 31.83 2.30
CA SER A 79 5.88 31.02 1.13
C SER A 79 4.90 29.86 0.88
N VAL A 80 4.31 29.29 1.93
CA VAL A 80 3.26 28.25 1.81
C VAL A 80 1.94 28.87 1.34
N GLN A 81 1.62 30.09 1.77
CA GLN A 81 0.48 30.86 1.23
C GLN A 81 0.67 31.13 -0.27
N PHE A 82 1.82 31.66 -0.68
CA PHE A 82 2.17 31.89 -2.08
C PHE A 82 2.03 30.62 -2.95
N ILE A 83 2.50 29.47 -2.44
CA ILE A 83 2.30 28.16 -3.08
C ILE A 83 0.82 27.82 -3.24
N ASN A 84 0.00 28.05 -2.22
CA ASN A 84 -1.42 27.69 -2.25
C ASN A 84 -2.23 28.57 -3.22
N ASP A 85 -1.95 29.86 -3.20
CA ASP A 85 -2.81 30.87 -3.80
C ASP A 85 -2.36 31.22 -5.22
N GLU A 86 -1.07 31.49 -5.42
CA GLU A 86 -0.50 32.04 -6.66
C GLU A 86 0.17 31.01 -7.58
N VAL A 87 0.89 30.02 -7.03
CA VAL A 87 1.62 29.04 -7.85
C VAL A 87 0.65 28.17 -8.67
N PRO A 88 0.82 28.05 -10.01
CA PRO A 88 0.02 27.16 -10.84
C PRO A 88 0.03 25.72 -10.32
N PHE A 89 -1.15 25.16 -10.07
CA PHE A 89 -1.36 23.86 -9.42
C PHE A 89 -0.80 23.71 -8.00
N GLY A 90 -0.21 24.73 -7.38
CA GLY A 90 0.39 24.63 -6.04
C GLY A 90 -0.60 24.18 -4.95
N PHE A 91 -1.84 24.70 -4.97
CA PHE A 91 -2.96 24.15 -4.20
C PHE A 91 -3.14 22.63 -4.36
N HIS A 92 -3.08 22.11 -5.59
CA HIS A 92 -3.29 20.68 -5.86
C HIS A 92 -2.13 19.86 -5.30
N ILE A 93 -0.89 20.31 -5.52
CA ILE A 93 0.33 19.64 -5.04
C ILE A 93 0.37 19.65 -3.51
N ARG A 94 0.02 20.77 -2.85
CA ARG A 94 -0.07 20.91 -1.39
C ARG A 94 -1.11 19.95 -0.79
N ASN A 95 -2.29 19.83 -1.42
CA ASN A 95 -3.30 18.85 -1.03
C ASN A 95 -2.83 17.40 -1.23
N ILE A 96 -2.21 17.08 -2.37
CA ILE A 96 -1.62 15.76 -2.63
C ILE A 96 -0.60 15.39 -1.55
N HIS A 97 0.28 16.32 -1.19
CA HIS A 97 1.31 16.10 -0.18
C HIS A 97 0.70 15.88 1.22
N TYR A 98 -0.20 16.77 1.65
CA TYR A 98 -0.83 16.68 2.98
C TYR A 98 -1.72 15.43 3.14
N HIS A 99 -2.62 15.18 2.19
CA HIS A 99 -3.50 14.00 2.26
C HIS A 99 -2.74 12.70 1.94
N GLY A 100 -1.66 12.78 1.15
CA GLY A 100 -0.70 11.70 0.96
C GLY A 100 0.01 11.31 2.26
N SER A 101 0.46 12.28 3.06
CA SER A 101 1.12 12.02 4.35
C SER A 101 0.17 11.29 5.30
N ASN A 102 -1.05 11.81 5.46
CA ASN A 102 -2.13 11.18 6.21
C ASN A 102 -2.44 9.75 5.73
N ALA A 103 -2.52 9.54 4.41
CA ALA A 103 -2.73 8.22 3.83
C ALA A 103 -1.55 7.27 4.07
N MET A 104 -0.30 7.76 4.03
CA MET A 104 0.89 6.96 4.29
C MET A 104 0.91 6.45 5.74
N VAL A 105 0.64 7.31 6.72
CA VAL A 105 0.56 6.93 8.14
C VAL A 105 -0.54 5.88 8.35
N LEU A 106 -1.74 6.11 7.81
CA LEU A 106 -2.85 5.15 7.89
C LEU A 106 -2.50 3.79 7.23
N LEU A 107 -1.92 3.81 6.02
CA LEU A 107 -1.50 2.59 5.32
C LEU A 107 -0.37 1.86 6.05
N ALA A 108 0.56 2.57 6.69
CA ALA A 108 1.61 1.97 7.51
C ALA A 108 1.04 1.25 8.74
N VAL A 109 0.08 1.86 9.45
CA VAL A 109 -0.62 1.24 10.59
C VAL A 109 -1.43 0.02 10.12
N LEU A 110 -2.19 0.14 9.02
CA LEU A 110 -2.93 -0.99 8.44
C LEU A 110 -1.99 -2.12 8.00
N HIS A 111 -0.84 -1.80 7.40
CA HIS A 111 0.17 -2.78 7.02
C HIS A 111 0.70 -3.52 8.24
N MET A 112 1.12 -2.79 9.28
CA MET A 112 1.63 -3.33 10.54
C MET A 112 0.65 -4.34 11.15
N TYR A 113 -0.60 -3.93 11.35
CA TYR A 113 -1.61 -4.80 11.95
C TYR A 113 -2.03 -5.97 11.05
N TYR A 114 -2.03 -5.80 9.71
CA TYR A 114 -2.26 -6.92 8.79
C TYR A 114 -1.15 -7.98 8.90
N GLN A 115 0.12 -7.57 8.93
CA GLN A 115 1.23 -8.50 9.13
C GLN A 115 1.22 -9.11 10.54
N TYR A 116 0.76 -8.35 11.55
CA TYR A 116 0.59 -8.83 12.91
C TYR A 116 -0.43 -9.99 13.00
N PHE A 117 -1.67 -9.76 12.56
CA PHE A 117 -2.76 -10.74 12.67
C PHE A 117 -2.59 -11.93 11.70
N SER A 118 -1.94 -11.73 10.55
CA SER A 118 -1.56 -12.84 9.66
C SER A 118 -0.36 -13.67 10.16
N GLY A 119 0.39 -13.16 11.15
CA GLY A 119 1.53 -13.87 11.75
C GLY A 119 2.74 -13.98 10.82
N ARG A 120 2.78 -13.20 9.74
CA ARG A 120 3.83 -13.28 8.70
C ARG A 120 5.23 -12.90 9.20
N TYR A 121 5.35 -12.28 10.37
CA TYR A 121 6.62 -12.00 11.05
C TYR A 121 7.36 -13.26 11.54
N LYS A 122 6.69 -14.42 11.56
CA LYS A 122 7.24 -15.67 12.12
C LYS A 122 8.09 -16.42 11.09
N ILE A 123 9.21 -16.98 11.57
CA ILE A 123 10.15 -17.85 10.84
C ILE A 123 10.82 -17.14 9.65
N ARG A 124 12.02 -16.61 9.92
CA ARG A 124 12.93 -15.94 8.97
C ARG A 124 12.36 -14.63 8.39
N ASN A 125 11.46 -13.97 9.12
CA ASN A 125 10.91 -12.65 8.78
C ASN A 125 11.05 -11.67 9.97
N GLU A 126 11.83 -12.04 10.99
CA GLU A 126 12.04 -11.27 12.22
C GLU A 126 12.69 -9.91 11.90
N VAL A 127 13.69 -9.90 11.00
CA VAL A 127 14.35 -8.68 10.52
C VAL A 127 13.38 -7.76 9.77
N LEU A 128 12.54 -8.32 8.89
CA LEU A 128 11.52 -7.55 8.15
C LEU A 128 10.50 -6.91 9.10
N TRP A 129 10.12 -7.62 10.16
CA TRP A 129 9.21 -7.12 11.19
C TRP A 129 9.86 -6.00 12.01
N MET A 130 11.08 -6.21 12.54
CA MET A 130 11.79 -5.20 13.34
C MET A 130 12.04 -3.91 12.54
N THR A 131 12.53 -4.04 11.31
CA THR A 131 12.72 -2.90 10.40
C THR A 131 11.40 -2.22 10.05
N GLY A 132 10.31 -2.97 9.90
CA GLY A 132 8.96 -2.42 9.68
C GLY A 132 8.43 -1.61 10.88
N VAL A 133 8.68 -2.05 12.12
CA VAL A 133 8.28 -1.30 13.32
C VAL A 133 9.08 0.00 13.42
N ILE A 134 10.39 -0.04 13.18
CA ILE A 134 11.25 1.15 13.15
C ILE A 134 10.81 2.10 12.03
N LEU A 135 10.57 1.60 10.82
CA LEU A 135 10.10 2.39 9.67
C LEU A 135 8.72 3.02 9.93
N GLY A 136 7.84 2.36 10.67
CA GLY A 136 6.57 2.94 11.14
C GLY A 136 6.77 4.13 12.08
N VAL A 137 7.73 4.06 13.01
CA VAL A 137 8.10 5.20 13.87
C VAL A 137 8.71 6.33 13.03
N VAL A 138 9.63 6.04 12.11
CA VAL A 138 10.23 7.06 11.23
C VAL A 138 9.17 7.69 10.32
N THR A 139 8.14 6.95 9.88
CA THR A 139 7.02 7.51 9.11
C THR A 139 6.21 8.54 9.91
N ILE A 140 6.03 8.34 11.22
CA ILE A 140 5.38 9.32 12.11
C ILE A 140 6.27 10.55 12.32
N LEU A 141 7.58 10.35 12.49
CA LEU A 141 8.54 11.46 12.61
C LEU A 141 8.62 12.29 11.33
N GLU A 142 8.56 11.66 10.16
CA GLU A 142 8.54 12.31 8.85
C GLU A 142 7.25 13.13 8.64
N ALA A 143 6.10 12.57 9.04
CA ALA A 143 4.82 13.28 8.98
C ALA A 143 4.78 14.47 9.97
N PHE A 144 5.42 14.35 11.13
CA PHE A 144 5.60 15.42 12.11
C PHE A 144 6.49 16.55 11.57
N THR A 145 7.71 16.25 11.12
CA THR A 145 8.64 17.28 10.65
C THR A 145 8.14 18.01 9.40
N GLY A 146 7.47 17.31 8.47
CA GLY A 146 6.86 17.92 7.29
C GLY A 146 5.59 18.73 7.56
N TYR A 147 4.92 18.46 8.68
CA TYR A 147 3.82 19.30 9.17
C TYR A 147 4.35 20.63 9.78
N ASP A 148 5.48 20.55 10.49
CA ASP A 148 6.05 21.67 11.26
C ASP A 148 6.72 22.76 10.40
N VAL A 149 7.23 22.43 9.21
CA VAL A 149 7.88 23.41 8.30
C VAL A 149 6.95 24.55 7.84
N ILE A 150 5.63 24.40 7.96
CA ILE A 150 4.66 25.47 7.62
C ILE A 150 4.78 26.66 8.60
N PHE A 151 5.19 26.41 9.84
CA PHE A 151 5.32 27.43 10.89
C PHE A 151 4.03 28.23 11.20
N SER A 152 2.89 27.52 11.16
CA SER A 152 1.59 27.99 11.68
C SER A 152 1.52 27.88 13.21
N GLU A 153 0.50 28.47 13.85
CA GLU A 153 0.25 28.30 15.29
C GLU A 153 0.18 26.83 15.74
N ARG A 154 -0.43 25.97 14.92
CA ARG A 154 -0.55 24.53 15.20
C ARG A 154 0.80 23.81 15.06
N ALA A 155 1.67 24.28 14.16
CA ALA A 155 3.05 23.79 14.03
C ALA A 155 3.89 24.18 15.25
N GLU A 156 3.84 25.44 15.69
CA GLU A 156 4.57 25.85 16.90
C GLU A 156 4.13 25.05 18.14
N LEU A 157 2.82 24.79 18.30
CA LEU A 157 2.34 23.92 19.38
C LEU A 157 2.97 22.52 19.32
N ALA A 158 3.06 21.92 18.12
CA ALA A 158 3.66 20.59 17.95
C ALA A 158 5.19 20.61 18.21
N ILE A 159 5.89 21.64 17.77
CA ILE A 159 7.32 21.86 18.03
C ILE A 159 7.58 22.05 19.53
N SER A 160 6.80 22.88 20.23
CA SER A 160 6.98 23.16 21.66
C SER A 160 6.63 21.94 22.54
N ILE A 161 5.63 21.15 22.13
CA ILE A 161 5.34 19.81 22.64
C ILE A 161 6.57 18.90 22.54
N ALA A 162 7.15 18.77 21.34
CA ALA A 162 8.29 17.91 21.10
C ALA A 162 9.53 18.38 21.86
N ALA A 163 9.83 19.69 21.84
CA ALA A 163 10.91 20.29 22.61
C ALA A 163 10.77 20.02 24.11
N SER A 164 9.57 20.19 24.68
CA SER A 164 9.31 19.91 26.08
C SER A 164 9.45 18.43 26.42
N LEU A 165 9.05 17.53 25.52
CA LEU A 165 9.16 16.08 25.72
C LEU A 165 10.63 15.64 25.64
N THR A 166 11.39 16.08 24.64
CA THR A 166 12.83 15.79 24.52
C THR A 166 13.61 16.33 25.71
N THR A 167 13.31 17.55 26.17
CA THR A 167 13.97 18.16 27.34
C THR A 167 13.71 17.38 28.63
N SER A 168 12.58 16.66 28.74
CA SER A 168 12.26 15.83 29.91
C SER A 168 13.12 14.57 30.06
N ILE A 169 13.87 14.17 29.01
CA ILE A 169 14.74 12.99 29.05
C ILE A 169 15.87 13.21 30.07
N PRO A 170 16.02 12.37 31.11
CA PRO A 170 17.08 12.49 32.09
C PRO A 170 18.48 12.48 31.47
N VAL A 171 19.40 13.28 32.04
CA VAL A 171 20.81 13.42 31.66
C VAL A 171 21.06 14.05 30.29
N ALA A 172 20.48 13.51 29.21
CA ALA A 172 20.81 13.89 27.84
C ALA A 172 19.75 14.77 27.13
N GLY A 173 18.57 14.97 27.72
CA GLY A 173 17.43 15.64 27.09
C GLY A 173 17.73 17.02 26.50
N PRO A 174 18.29 17.98 27.26
CA PRO A 174 18.67 19.30 26.73
C PRO A 174 19.64 19.21 25.55
N THR A 175 20.67 18.37 25.62
CA THR A 175 21.65 18.19 24.55
C THR A 175 21.03 17.59 23.28
N ILE A 176 20.13 16.61 23.42
CA ILE A 176 19.39 16.03 22.29
C ILE A 176 18.45 17.08 21.68
N ARG A 177 17.76 17.84 22.52
CA ARG A 177 16.85 18.92 22.11
C ARG A 177 17.59 20.02 21.34
N ASP A 178 18.76 20.46 21.80
CA ASP A 178 19.56 21.48 21.13
C ASP A 178 20.21 20.96 19.84
N ALA A 179 20.64 19.70 19.80
CA ALA A 179 21.15 19.08 18.58
C ALA A 179 20.06 18.98 17.49
N ALA A 180 18.85 18.54 17.86
CA ALA A 180 17.73 18.38 16.95
C ALA A 180 17.10 19.71 16.52
N LEU A 181 16.84 20.62 17.46
CA LEU A 181 16.03 21.82 17.24
C LEU A 181 16.85 23.12 17.15
N GLY A 182 18.12 23.12 17.59
CA GLY A 182 18.94 24.33 17.64
C GLY A 182 18.69 25.19 18.88
N SER A 183 19.69 25.96 19.30
CA SER A 183 19.67 26.73 20.55
C SER A 183 18.79 28.00 20.51
N GLY A 184 18.33 28.42 19.33
CA GLY A 184 17.48 29.61 19.14
C GLY A 184 16.24 29.32 18.30
N PHE A 185 15.19 30.12 18.50
CA PHE A 185 13.90 29.97 17.80
C PHE A 185 14.02 30.09 16.27
N SER A 186 14.99 30.88 15.79
CA SER A 186 15.32 31.05 14.36
C SER A 186 15.79 29.77 13.66
N ASP A 187 16.39 28.83 14.41
CA ASP A 187 16.98 27.62 13.84
C ASP A 187 15.94 26.56 13.46
N PHE A 188 14.74 26.64 14.04
CA PHE A 188 13.77 25.54 14.04
C PHE A 188 13.40 25.16 12.60
N VAL A 189 12.90 26.13 11.82
CA VAL A 189 12.40 25.92 10.45
C VAL A 189 13.47 25.27 9.56
N LEU A 190 14.70 25.76 9.59
CA LEU A 190 15.78 25.24 8.75
C LEU A 190 16.19 23.81 9.16
N ARG A 191 16.19 23.50 10.47
CA ARG A 191 16.51 22.15 10.96
C ARG A 191 15.40 21.15 10.69
N PHE A 192 14.13 21.53 10.90
CA PHE A 192 12.97 20.73 10.53
C PHE A 192 12.95 20.46 9.03
N TYR A 193 13.22 21.47 8.20
CA TYR A 193 13.35 21.32 6.76
C TYR A 193 14.47 20.35 6.36
N ALA A 194 15.67 20.48 6.94
CA ALA A 194 16.78 19.56 6.68
C ALA A 194 16.51 18.11 7.18
N GLN A 195 15.77 17.97 8.29
CA GLN A 195 15.34 16.67 8.79
C GLN A 195 14.33 16.00 7.86
N HIS A 196 13.28 16.74 7.49
CA HIS A 196 12.19 16.26 6.64
C HIS A 196 12.63 15.99 5.19
N VAL A 197 13.38 16.88 4.56
CA VAL A 197 13.69 16.77 3.12
C VAL A 197 14.87 15.84 2.85
N PHE A 198 15.78 15.67 3.81
CA PHE A 198 17.04 14.94 3.59
C PHE A 198 17.27 13.80 4.58
N LEU A 199 17.36 14.10 5.88
CA LEU A 199 17.82 13.11 6.87
C LEU A 199 16.86 11.93 7.02
N LEU A 200 15.57 12.20 7.25
CA LEU A 200 14.56 11.17 7.47
C LEU A 200 14.27 10.35 6.20
N PRO A 201 14.09 10.94 5.00
CA PRO A 201 13.98 10.18 3.75
C PRO A 201 15.16 9.24 3.49
N ILE A 202 16.40 9.66 3.76
CA ILE A 202 17.59 8.80 3.59
C ILE A 202 17.58 7.63 4.59
N VAL A 203 17.21 7.87 5.85
CA VAL A 203 17.03 6.81 6.85
C VAL A 203 15.91 5.86 6.44
N MET A 204 14.79 6.37 5.92
CA MET A 204 13.69 5.57 5.41
C MET A 204 14.12 4.70 4.23
N LEU A 205 14.84 5.25 3.24
CA LEU A 205 15.38 4.49 2.11
C LEU A 205 16.35 3.38 2.56
N GLY A 206 17.23 3.67 3.52
CA GLY A 206 18.14 2.68 4.11
C GLY A 206 17.40 1.55 4.83
N LEU A 207 16.36 1.88 5.60
CA LEU A 207 15.49 0.89 6.25
C LEU A 207 14.66 0.09 5.23
N MET A 208 14.12 0.75 4.19
CA MET A 208 13.35 0.11 3.12
C MET A 208 14.17 -0.92 2.36
N ALA A 209 15.47 -0.68 2.13
CA ALA A 209 16.35 -1.63 1.47
C ALA A 209 16.46 -2.97 2.22
N VAL A 210 16.35 -2.96 3.57
CA VAL A 210 16.28 -4.18 4.39
C VAL A 210 14.84 -4.67 4.57
N HIS A 211 13.86 -3.77 4.62
CA HIS A 211 12.45 -4.12 4.88
C HIS A 211 11.73 -4.74 3.67
N PHE A 212 12.15 -4.44 2.44
CA PHE A 212 11.46 -4.91 1.25
C PHE A 212 11.69 -6.41 0.99
N PRO A 213 10.63 -7.23 0.88
CA PRO A 213 10.78 -8.63 0.51
C PRO A 213 11.15 -8.76 -0.97
N ARG A 214 11.89 -9.82 -1.30
CA ARG A 214 12.24 -10.23 -2.67
C ARG A 214 11.09 -10.21 -3.68
N PHE A 215 9.86 -10.50 -3.23
CA PHE A 215 8.66 -10.56 -4.07
C PHE A 215 7.75 -9.36 -3.79
N LEU A 216 7.65 -8.46 -4.78
CA LEU A 216 6.84 -7.25 -4.70
C LEU A 216 5.63 -7.37 -5.61
N VAL A 217 4.43 -7.14 -5.08
CA VAL A 217 3.17 -7.15 -5.86
C VAL A 217 2.81 -5.71 -6.18
N PHE A 218 2.72 -5.38 -7.47
CA PHE A 218 2.35 -4.04 -7.94
C PHE A 218 1.02 -4.11 -8.70
N ASP A 219 0.02 -3.38 -8.23
CA ASP A 219 -1.34 -3.47 -8.75
C ASP A 219 -1.90 -2.11 -9.20
N VAL A 220 -1.68 -1.75 -10.48
CA VAL A 220 -2.04 -0.44 -11.08
C VAL A 220 -3.43 0.06 -10.68
N PRO A 221 -4.53 -0.72 -10.78
CA PRO A 221 -5.86 -0.25 -10.38
C PRO A 221 -5.94 0.13 -8.90
N MET A 222 -5.24 -0.58 -8.02
CA MET A 222 -5.24 -0.25 -6.60
C MET A 222 -4.41 1.00 -6.30
N VAL A 223 -3.33 1.22 -7.05
CA VAL A 223 -2.57 2.48 -7.00
C VAL A 223 -3.46 3.66 -7.38
N MET A 224 -4.20 3.52 -8.49
CA MET A 224 -5.15 4.54 -8.94
C MET A 224 -6.33 4.69 -7.96
N ALA A 225 -6.76 3.62 -7.30
CA ALA A 225 -7.81 3.69 -6.27
C ALA A 225 -7.34 4.49 -5.04
N ILE A 226 -6.13 4.24 -4.53
CA ILE A 226 -5.56 4.97 -3.38
C ILE A 226 -5.23 6.42 -3.76
N GLY A 227 -4.60 6.65 -4.92
CA GLY A 227 -4.34 8.00 -5.43
C GLY A 227 -5.65 8.79 -5.64
N GLY A 228 -6.66 8.15 -6.21
CA GLY A 228 -7.99 8.74 -6.38
C GLY A 228 -8.65 9.12 -5.05
N ALA A 229 -8.54 8.27 -4.02
CA ALA A 229 -9.02 8.56 -2.68
C ALA A 229 -8.29 9.74 -2.01
N ILE A 230 -6.97 9.87 -2.18
CA ILE A 230 -6.18 11.02 -1.71
C ILE A 230 -6.67 12.32 -2.35
N LEU A 231 -6.84 12.32 -3.68
CA LEU A 231 -7.32 13.48 -4.44
C LEU A 231 -8.77 13.86 -4.12
N ILE A 232 -9.67 12.87 -3.99
CA ILE A 232 -11.06 13.10 -3.54
C ILE A 232 -11.06 13.73 -2.15
N THR A 233 -10.23 13.23 -1.23
CA THR A 233 -10.17 13.76 0.14
C THR A 233 -9.73 15.23 0.14
N GLY A 234 -8.69 15.60 -0.63
CA GLY A 234 -8.28 17.01 -0.76
C GLY A 234 -9.24 17.89 -1.58
N GLY A 235 -10.07 17.30 -2.44
CA GLY A 235 -11.13 18.03 -3.14
C GLY A 235 -12.34 18.35 -2.25
N VAL A 236 -12.68 17.45 -1.32
CA VAL A 236 -13.81 17.60 -0.38
C VAL A 236 -13.39 18.36 0.88
N PHE A 237 -12.19 18.09 1.40
CA PHE A 237 -11.64 18.63 2.65
C PHE A 237 -10.26 19.26 2.40
N PRO A 238 -10.19 20.35 1.61
CA PRO A 238 -8.91 20.94 1.24
C PRO A 238 -8.12 21.42 2.46
N ILE A 239 -6.81 21.21 2.44
CA ILE A 239 -5.95 21.59 3.56
C ILE A 239 -5.87 23.12 3.72
N ASP A 240 -6.33 23.61 4.87
CA ASP A 240 -6.19 25.00 5.31
C ASP A 240 -4.71 25.39 5.53
N LEU A 241 -4.38 26.68 5.43
CA LEU A 241 -3.08 27.24 5.81
C LEU A 241 -2.91 27.30 7.34
N GLY A 242 -4.02 27.44 8.07
CA GLY A 242 -4.02 27.75 9.50
C GLY A 242 -3.47 29.15 9.78
N PHE A 243 -3.57 29.58 11.04
CA PHE A 243 -3.09 30.91 11.44
C PHE A 243 -1.56 30.99 11.41
N LYS A 244 -1.02 32.10 10.89
CA LYS A 244 0.41 32.44 10.98
C LYS A 244 0.78 32.58 12.45
N PHE A 245 1.88 31.95 12.88
CA PHE A 245 2.32 32.08 14.27
C PHE A 245 2.87 33.49 14.54
N GLU A 246 2.34 34.14 15.58
CA GLU A 246 2.89 35.40 16.11
C GLU A 246 3.33 35.23 17.58
N PRO A 247 4.63 35.42 17.92
CA PRO A 247 5.14 35.21 19.29
C PRO A 247 4.47 36.06 20.38
N THR A 248 3.83 37.17 19.98
CA THR A 248 3.17 38.13 20.87
C THR A 248 1.68 37.84 21.09
N VAL A 249 1.10 36.88 20.37
CA VAL A 249 -0.31 36.50 20.48
C VAL A 249 -0.42 35.19 21.26
N PRO A 250 -1.26 35.09 22.31
CA PRO A 250 -1.49 33.82 23.00
C PRO A 250 -2.07 32.79 22.02
N PRO A 251 -1.50 31.58 21.91
CA PRO A 251 -1.92 30.61 20.91
C PRO A 251 -3.39 30.20 21.09
N GLY A 252 -4.09 30.05 19.97
CA GLY A 252 -5.50 29.67 19.96
C GLY A 252 -5.77 28.24 20.45
N VAL A 253 -7.04 27.85 20.45
CA VAL A 253 -7.44 26.46 20.75
C VAL A 253 -7.07 25.56 19.58
N THR A 254 -5.89 24.95 19.63
CA THR A 254 -5.39 24.05 18.59
C THR A 254 -4.83 22.76 19.17
N VAL A 255 -4.71 21.72 18.33
CA VAL A 255 -4.26 20.37 18.69
C VAL A 255 -3.38 19.80 17.58
N PRO A 256 -2.41 18.92 17.90
CA PRO A 256 -1.59 18.24 16.90
C PRO A 256 -2.40 17.38 15.91
N GLU A 257 -1.74 16.91 14.87
CA GLU A 257 -2.30 15.94 13.92
C GLU A 257 -2.69 14.61 14.60
N TRP A 258 -3.68 13.90 14.03
CA TRP A 258 -4.31 12.73 14.65
C TRP A 258 -3.35 11.59 15.02
N TYR A 259 -2.24 11.47 14.31
CA TYR A 259 -1.20 10.47 14.59
C TYR A 259 -0.26 10.86 15.76
N LEU A 260 -0.36 12.10 16.25
CA LEU A 260 0.36 12.63 17.42
C LEU A 260 -0.56 12.85 18.63
N THR A 261 -1.87 13.03 18.42
CA THR A 261 -2.80 13.36 19.52
C THR A 261 -2.81 12.31 20.65
N GLY A 262 -2.54 11.04 20.34
CA GLY A 262 -2.39 9.99 21.36
C GLY A 262 -1.24 10.25 22.34
N ILE A 263 -0.08 10.73 21.86
CA ILE A 263 1.07 11.11 22.70
C ILE A 263 0.75 12.41 23.46
N TYR A 264 0.12 13.37 22.78
CA TYR A 264 -0.35 14.61 23.39
C TYR A 264 -1.31 14.38 24.57
N ALA A 265 -2.19 13.36 24.47
CA ALA A 265 -3.08 12.98 25.57
C ALA A 265 -2.31 12.61 26.85
N PHE A 266 -1.30 11.75 26.75
CA PHE A 266 -0.47 11.35 27.91
C PHE A 266 0.15 12.57 28.62
N MET A 267 0.71 13.51 27.86
CA MET A 267 1.33 14.71 28.43
C MET A 267 0.34 15.65 29.14
N ARG A 268 -0.95 15.59 28.80
CA ARG A 268 -2.00 16.42 29.42
C ARG A 268 -2.53 15.85 30.75
N THR A 269 -2.07 14.68 31.17
CA THR A 269 -2.48 14.00 32.42
C THR A 269 -1.82 14.53 33.71
N GLN A 270 -1.02 15.59 33.63
CA GLN A 270 -0.28 16.21 34.76
C GLN A 270 0.77 15.34 35.47
N TYR A 271 0.99 14.10 35.02
CA TYR A 271 2.13 13.30 35.45
C TYR A 271 3.41 13.64 34.68
N ASP A 272 4.53 13.07 35.13
CA ASP A 272 5.83 13.27 34.52
C ASP A 272 5.81 13.01 33.00
N LYS A 273 6.33 13.98 32.25
CA LYS A 273 6.33 13.99 30.79
C LYS A 273 7.22 12.90 30.21
N PHE A 274 8.35 12.60 30.84
CA PHE A 274 9.25 11.55 30.38
C PHE A 274 8.60 10.17 30.55
N VAL A 275 8.00 9.88 31.70
CA VAL A 275 7.32 8.60 31.96
C VAL A 275 6.12 8.41 31.02
N THR A 276 5.21 9.38 30.96
CA THR A 276 3.93 9.20 30.26
C THR A 276 4.02 9.47 28.76
N GLY A 277 4.75 10.52 28.36
CA GLY A 277 4.86 10.94 26.95
C GLY A 277 5.93 10.19 26.15
N LEU A 278 6.94 9.60 26.80
CA LEU A 278 8.03 8.90 26.10
C LEU A 278 8.21 7.45 26.54
N LEU A 279 8.42 7.18 27.83
CA LEU A 279 8.78 5.84 28.32
C LEU A 279 7.67 4.81 28.07
N TRP A 280 6.41 5.17 28.32
CA TRP A 280 5.27 4.27 28.09
C TRP A 280 5.04 3.98 26.58
N PRO A 281 4.96 4.97 25.68
CA PRO A 281 4.96 4.73 24.23
C PRO A 281 6.17 3.92 23.75
N LEU A 282 7.36 4.14 24.31
CA LEU A 282 8.57 3.39 23.96
C LEU A 282 8.47 1.93 24.41
N ILE A 283 8.01 1.64 25.63
CA ILE A 283 7.75 0.27 26.11
C ILE A 283 6.72 -0.43 25.21
N PHE A 284 5.67 0.29 24.80
CA PHE A 284 4.68 -0.21 23.86
C PHE A 284 5.31 -0.58 22.50
N LEU A 285 6.12 0.31 21.91
CA LEU A 285 6.84 0.03 20.66
C LEU A 285 7.83 -1.14 20.80
N ILE A 286 8.60 -1.21 21.89
CA ILE A 286 9.51 -2.32 22.19
C ILE A 286 8.73 -3.65 22.29
N SER A 287 7.55 -3.65 22.91
CA SER A 287 6.72 -4.86 22.98
C SER A 287 6.35 -5.37 21.59
N PHE A 288 6.08 -4.47 20.63
CA PHE A 288 5.87 -4.81 19.22
C PHE A 288 7.14 -5.32 18.54
N VAL A 289 8.30 -4.67 18.72
CA VAL A 289 9.60 -5.15 18.21
C VAL A 289 9.88 -6.59 18.68
N LEU A 290 9.54 -6.91 19.92
CA LEU A 290 9.79 -8.22 20.53
C LEU A 290 8.79 -9.33 20.15
N VAL A 291 7.69 -9.01 19.48
CA VAL A 291 6.62 -9.95 19.08
C VAL A 291 7.14 -11.26 18.46
N PRO A 292 8.10 -11.30 17.51
CA PRO A 292 8.56 -12.54 16.91
C PRO A 292 9.28 -13.48 17.90
N PHE A 293 9.82 -12.95 19.00
CA PHE A 293 10.49 -13.71 20.05
C PHE A 293 9.53 -14.13 21.18
N ILE A 294 8.37 -13.48 21.29
CA ILE A 294 7.32 -13.80 22.28
C ILE A 294 6.28 -14.78 21.69
N ASP A 295 5.94 -14.69 20.40
CA ASP A 295 4.96 -15.58 19.75
C ASP A 295 5.50 -17.00 19.50
N ARG A 296 5.31 -17.88 20.50
CA ARG A 296 5.68 -19.30 20.45
C ARG A 296 4.62 -20.24 19.86
N TYR A 297 3.48 -19.74 19.37
CA TYR A 297 2.49 -20.59 18.72
C TYR A 297 3.05 -21.17 17.41
N LYS A 298 2.77 -22.44 17.08
CA LYS A 298 3.26 -23.04 15.81
C LYS A 298 2.50 -22.56 14.56
N LYS A 299 1.23 -22.15 14.73
CA LYS A 299 0.37 -21.73 13.63
C LYS A 299 0.45 -20.21 13.39
N PHE A 300 0.04 -19.80 12.19
CA PHE A 300 0.02 -18.39 11.73
C PHE A 300 -1.34 -17.70 11.94
N SER A 301 -2.44 -18.45 11.81
CA SER A 301 -3.81 -17.96 11.96
C SER A 301 -4.02 -17.23 13.30
N TRP A 302 -4.68 -16.07 13.28
CA TRP A 302 -5.03 -15.30 14.47
C TRP A 302 -5.88 -16.11 15.48
N ARG A 303 -6.77 -16.99 14.99
CA ARG A 303 -7.62 -17.85 15.85
C ARG A 303 -6.82 -18.84 16.68
N ASP A 304 -5.70 -19.30 16.13
CA ASP A 304 -4.79 -20.25 16.77
C ASP A 304 -3.74 -19.58 17.66
N ARG A 305 -3.81 -18.25 17.80
CA ARG A 305 -2.88 -17.42 18.58
C ARG A 305 -3.64 -16.48 19.54
N PRO A 306 -4.51 -17.00 20.43
CA PRO A 306 -5.49 -16.20 21.14
C PRO A 306 -4.87 -15.08 21.99
N PHE A 307 -3.76 -15.33 22.67
CA PHE A 307 -3.05 -14.30 23.43
C PHE A 307 -2.53 -13.15 22.55
N MET A 308 -1.89 -13.48 21.42
CA MET A 308 -1.38 -12.47 20.48
C MET A 308 -2.52 -11.68 19.83
N THR A 309 -3.58 -12.36 19.39
CA THR A 309 -4.77 -11.69 18.86
C THR A 309 -5.39 -10.73 19.89
N ALA A 310 -5.49 -11.15 21.16
CA ALA A 310 -5.99 -10.32 22.24
C ALA A 310 -5.11 -9.09 22.50
N PHE A 311 -3.78 -9.25 22.52
CA PHE A 311 -2.83 -8.15 22.62
C PHE A 311 -2.94 -7.17 21.44
N GLY A 312 -3.02 -7.69 20.21
CA GLY A 312 -3.20 -6.88 19.00
C GLY A 312 -4.51 -6.09 18.98
N ILE A 313 -5.63 -6.71 19.36
CA ILE A 313 -6.94 -6.02 19.42
C ILE A 313 -6.95 -4.97 20.54
N THR A 314 -6.44 -5.31 21.72
CA THR A 314 -6.34 -4.39 22.87
C THR A 314 -5.47 -3.19 22.55
N SER A 315 -4.31 -3.40 21.92
CA SER A 315 -3.40 -2.31 21.53
C SER A 315 -4.03 -1.36 20.51
N LEU A 316 -4.69 -1.89 19.47
CA LEU A 316 -5.37 -1.06 18.48
C LEU A 316 -6.51 -0.25 19.10
N ALA A 317 -7.28 -0.85 20.00
CA ALA A 317 -8.34 -0.17 20.73
C ALA A 317 -7.77 0.93 21.66
N GLN A 318 -6.68 0.65 22.39
CA GLN A 318 -6.02 1.65 23.22
C GLN A 318 -5.49 2.83 22.39
N ILE A 319 -4.87 2.58 21.23
CA ILE A 319 -4.45 3.66 20.30
C ILE A 319 -5.65 4.51 19.88
N MET A 320 -6.77 3.90 19.46
CA MET A 320 -7.97 4.65 19.07
C MET A 320 -8.51 5.53 20.20
N VAL A 321 -8.55 4.99 21.43
CA VAL A 321 -9.06 5.72 22.60
C VAL A 321 -8.11 6.84 23.04
N THR A 322 -6.79 6.62 23.06
CA THR A 322 -5.84 7.70 23.41
C THR A 322 -5.79 8.78 22.33
N THR A 323 -5.88 8.43 21.04
CA THR A 323 -6.06 9.38 19.94
C THR A 323 -7.31 10.25 20.12
N TYR A 324 -8.45 9.65 20.48
CA TYR A 324 -9.69 10.38 20.76
C TYR A 324 -9.54 11.34 21.96
N TRP A 325 -8.97 10.85 23.07
CA TRP A 325 -8.64 11.69 24.24
C TRP A 325 -7.71 12.85 23.91
N GLY A 326 -6.80 12.64 22.96
CA GLY A 326 -5.90 13.67 22.46
C GLY A 326 -6.62 14.85 21.77
N PHE A 327 -7.81 14.63 21.23
CA PHE A 327 -8.70 15.69 20.72
C PHE A 327 -9.62 16.30 21.79
N TYR A 328 -9.78 15.65 22.95
CA TYR A 328 -10.71 16.13 23.99
C TYR A 328 -10.19 17.39 24.67
N ILE A 329 -11.07 18.40 24.75
CA ILE A 329 -10.91 19.67 25.47
C ILE A 329 -12.22 19.91 26.22
N SER A 330 -12.16 20.34 27.48
CA SER A 330 -13.36 20.58 28.28
C SER A 330 -14.29 21.61 27.61
N PRO A 331 -15.61 21.34 27.50
CA PRO A 331 -16.58 22.30 26.95
C PRO A 331 -16.90 23.44 27.92
N ASP A 332 -16.48 23.35 29.18
CA ASP A 332 -16.69 24.39 30.19
C ASP A 332 -15.83 25.63 29.89
N ILE A 333 -16.45 26.64 29.27
CA ILE A 333 -15.82 27.91 28.90
C ILE A 333 -15.59 28.86 30.07
N ALA A 334 -16.09 28.56 31.28
CA ALA A 334 -15.78 29.37 32.46
C ALA A 334 -14.34 29.12 32.98
N LYS A 335 -13.74 27.98 32.60
CA LYS A 335 -12.37 27.61 32.96
C LYS A 335 -11.35 28.21 31.98
N PRO A 336 -10.16 28.63 32.45
CA PRO A 336 -9.04 29.00 31.58
C PRO A 336 -8.66 27.86 30.63
N LEU A 337 -8.20 28.19 29.41
CA LEU A 337 -7.84 27.19 28.40
C LEU A 337 -6.84 26.13 28.91
N VAL A 338 -5.85 26.55 29.71
CA VAL A 338 -4.85 25.64 30.30
C VAL A 338 -5.51 24.55 31.17
N GLU A 339 -6.52 24.90 31.95
CA GLU A 339 -7.28 23.94 32.77
C GLU A 339 -8.19 23.07 31.91
N ARG A 340 -8.83 23.66 30.88
CA ARG A 340 -9.68 22.93 29.92
C ARG A 340 -8.92 21.88 29.10
N LEU A 341 -7.61 22.05 28.96
CA LEU A 341 -6.70 21.10 28.32
C LEU A 341 -6.27 19.97 29.25
N VAL A 342 -6.43 20.07 30.58
CA VAL A 342 -6.05 18.98 31.49
C VAL A 342 -6.96 17.75 31.26
N ILE A 343 -6.34 16.58 31.14
CA ILE A 343 -7.04 15.30 31.14
C ILE A 343 -6.96 14.72 32.56
N ASP A 344 -8.08 14.29 33.12
CA ASP A 344 -8.12 13.60 34.41
C ASP A 344 -7.29 12.29 34.33
N PRO A 345 -6.17 12.17 35.08
CA PRO A 345 -5.32 10.99 35.00
C PRO A 345 -6.04 9.74 35.51
N ILE A 346 -6.85 9.85 36.56
CA ILE A 346 -7.55 8.69 37.15
C ILE A 346 -8.51 8.13 36.12
N PHE A 347 -9.31 8.97 35.45
CA PHE A 347 -10.26 8.52 34.45
C PHE A 347 -9.58 7.99 33.16
N PHE A 348 -8.53 8.67 32.68
CA PHE A 348 -7.77 8.26 31.50
C PHE A 348 -7.07 6.91 31.71
N TYR A 349 -6.31 6.75 32.80
CA TYR A 349 -5.57 5.51 33.07
C TYR A 349 -6.47 4.36 33.52
N SER A 350 -7.55 4.62 34.29
CA SER A 350 -8.53 3.57 34.61
C SER A 350 -9.24 3.06 33.36
N THR A 351 -9.57 3.93 32.40
CA THR A 351 -10.10 3.52 31.08
C THR A 351 -9.10 2.63 30.35
N MET A 352 -7.84 3.05 30.22
CA MET A 352 -6.80 2.24 29.57
C MET A 352 -6.61 0.86 30.22
N ILE A 353 -6.62 0.79 31.56
CA ILE A 353 -6.49 -0.45 32.33
C ILE A 353 -7.71 -1.34 32.12
N LEU A 354 -8.93 -0.80 32.19
CA LEU A 354 -10.19 -1.53 31.98
C LEU A 354 -10.29 -2.12 30.56
N MET A 355 -9.73 -1.43 29.57
CA MET A 355 -9.69 -1.92 28.19
C MET A 355 -8.85 -3.20 28.02
N VAL A 356 -7.94 -3.52 28.94
CA VAL A 356 -7.14 -4.76 28.86
C VAL A 356 -8.00 -6.02 29.08
N PRO A 357 -8.68 -6.24 30.23
CA PRO A 357 -9.54 -7.41 30.41
C PRO A 357 -10.73 -7.41 29.44
N LEU A 358 -11.26 -6.23 29.06
CA LEU A 358 -12.33 -6.13 28.05
C LEU A 358 -11.86 -6.58 26.66
N GLY A 359 -10.71 -6.07 26.19
CA GLY A 359 -10.13 -6.43 24.89
C GLY A 359 -9.72 -7.89 24.81
N PHE A 360 -9.19 -8.45 25.90
CA PHE A 360 -8.93 -9.88 26.03
C PHE A 360 -10.23 -10.70 26.02
N GLY A 361 -11.20 -10.38 26.88
CA GLY A 361 -12.48 -11.09 26.96
C GLY A 361 -13.23 -11.10 25.61
N PHE A 362 -13.32 -9.95 24.95
CA PHE A 362 -13.87 -9.80 23.61
C PHE A 362 -13.12 -10.67 22.59
N SER A 363 -11.79 -10.66 22.59
CA SER A 363 -10.98 -11.43 21.64
C SER A 363 -11.19 -12.95 21.81
N TYR A 364 -11.19 -13.45 23.05
CA TYR A 364 -11.46 -14.86 23.32
C TYR A 364 -12.90 -15.26 22.95
N MET A 365 -13.88 -14.39 23.21
CA MET A 365 -15.26 -14.57 22.75
C MET A 365 -15.35 -14.65 21.22
N MET A 366 -14.74 -13.71 20.51
CA MET A 366 -14.75 -13.67 19.03
C MET A 366 -14.04 -14.87 18.41
N ILE A 367 -12.94 -15.36 19.01
CA ILE A 367 -12.28 -16.60 18.59
C ILE A 367 -13.20 -17.81 18.80
N LYS A 368 -13.88 -17.91 19.95
CA LYS A 368 -14.86 -18.99 20.22
C LYS A 368 -15.99 -18.98 19.20
N LEU A 369 -16.58 -17.82 18.93
CA LEU A 369 -17.65 -17.65 17.94
C LEU A 369 -17.18 -17.98 16.52
N ALA A 370 -15.98 -17.54 16.13
CA ALA A 370 -15.41 -17.82 14.81
C ALA A 370 -15.13 -19.32 14.61
N ASN A 371 -14.61 -20.01 15.64
CA ASN A 371 -14.35 -21.44 15.61
C ASN A 371 -15.67 -22.24 15.58
N GLU A 372 -16.70 -21.80 16.30
CA GLU A 372 -18.03 -22.41 16.25
C GLU A 372 -18.71 -22.20 14.88
N ALA A 373 -18.61 -21.00 14.31
CA ALA A 373 -19.11 -20.70 12.98
C ALA A 373 -18.41 -21.55 11.91
N GLU A 374 -17.09 -21.76 12.02
CA GLU A 374 -16.34 -22.64 11.13
C GLU A 374 -16.76 -24.12 11.28
N ARG A 375 -16.98 -24.59 12.51
CA ARG A 375 -17.53 -25.93 12.78
C ARG A 375 -18.92 -26.11 12.15
N LYS A 376 -19.83 -25.14 12.36
CA LYS A 376 -21.17 -25.13 11.74
C LYS A 376 -21.09 -25.09 10.21
N ALA A 377 -20.17 -24.32 9.64
CA ALA A 377 -19.96 -24.25 8.20
C ALA A 377 -19.40 -25.57 7.62
N LYS A 378 -18.50 -26.25 8.33
CA LYS A 378 -18.00 -27.58 7.94
C LYS A 378 -19.12 -28.63 7.95
N LEU A 379 -19.94 -28.65 9.01
CA LEU A 379 -21.13 -29.51 9.09
C LEU A 379 -22.16 -29.22 7.99
N ALA A 380 -22.43 -27.94 7.72
CA ALA A 380 -23.32 -27.52 6.64
C ALA A 380 -22.77 -27.83 5.23
N LYS A 381 -21.44 -27.93 5.07
CA LYS A 381 -20.80 -28.34 3.80
C LYS A 381 -20.89 -29.86 3.60
N SER A 382 -20.82 -30.67 4.67
CA SER A 382 -21.08 -32.11 4.57
C SER A 382 -22.52 -32.47 4.22
N THR A 383 -23.49 -31.56 4.47
CA THR A 383 -24.89 -31.72 4.06
C THR A 383 -25.20 -31.25 2.63
N GLY A 384 -24.18 -31.00 1.79
CA GLY A 384 -24.32 -30.65 0.38
C GLY A 384 -23.91 -29.20 0.03
N PRO A 385 -23.66 -28.91 -1.26
CA PRO A 385 -23.11 -27.63 -1.68
C PRO A 385 -24.15 -26.51 -1.65
N LYS A 386 -23.97 -25.51 -0.78
CA LYS A 386 -24.60 -24.21 -0.97
C LYS A 386 -24.05 -23.56 -2.24
N LYS A 387 -24.87 -23.45 -3.29
CA LYS A 387 -24.58 -22.58 -4.43
C LYS A 387 -24.52 -21.13 -3.93
N VAL A 388 -23.31 -20.62 -3.74
CA VAL A 388 -23.10 -19.18 -3.57
C VAL A 388 -23.45 -18.53 -4.91
N ALA A 389 -24.37 -17.56 -4.91
CA ALA A 389 -24.71 -16.82 -6.11
C ALA A 389 -23.47 -16.06 -6.60
N SER A 390 -22.92 -16.49 -7.74
CA SER A 390 -21.89 -15.74 -8.45
C SER A 390 -22.58 -14.79 -9.43
N ILE A 391 -22.23 -13.51 -9.36
CA ILE A 391 -22.63 -12.55 -10.40
C ILE A 391 -21.78 -12.88 -11.63
N ASN A 392 -22.36 -13.62 -12.57
CA ASN A 392 -21.77 -13.91 -13.86
C ASN A 392 -22.34 -12.90 -14.87
N LEU A 393 -21.54 -11.87 -15.19
CA LEU A 393 -21.91 -10.92 -16.24
C LEU A 393 -21.71 -11.57 -17.61
N THR A 394 -22.71 -11.47 -18.48
CA THR A 394 -22.59 -11.85 -19.89
C THR A 394 -21.60 -10.93 -20.60
N GLU A 395 -20.86 -11.43 -21.58
CA GLU A 395 -19.89 -10.64 -22.38
C GLU A 395 -20.49 -9.33 -22.93
N LYS A 396 -21.74 -9.37 -23.43
CA LYS A 396 -22.48 -8.17 -23.86
C LYS A 396 -22.59 -7.12 -22.75
N TRP A 397 -22.91 -7.51 -21.52
CA TRP A 397 -23.01 -6.60 -20.37
C TRP A 397 -21.65 -6.07 -19.92
N ILE A 398 -20.60 -6.89 -19.98
CA ILE A 398 -19.22 -6.48 -19.70
C ILE A 398 -18.80 -5.38 -20.71
N ASN A 399 -19.05 -5.60 -22.00
CA ASN A 399 -18.68 -4.65 -23.04
C ASN A 399 -19.45 -3.33 -22.91
N TRP A 400 -20.77 -3.38 -22.63
CA TRP A 400 -21.55 -2.17 -22.33
C TRP A 400 -21.05 -1.43 -21.09
N LEU A 401 -20.65 -2.15 -20.04
CA LEU A 401 -20.10 -1.54 -18.83
C LEU A 401 -18.74 -0.87 -19.09
N LEU A 402 -17.87 -1.49 -19.89
CA LEU A 402 -16.59 -0.90 -20.29
C LEU A 402 -16.80 0.36 -21.15
N VAL A 403 -17.73 0.34 -22.12
CA VAL A 403 -18.09 1.51 -22.93
C VAL A 403 -18.67 2.63 -22.06
N ALA A 404 -19.56 2.30 -21.12
CA ALA A 404 -20.15 3.28 -20.21
C ALA A 404 -19.10 3.92 -19.28
N LEU A 405 -18.18 3.12 -18.72
CA LEU A 405 -17.08 3.60 -17.89
C LEU A 405 -16.11 4.48 -18.71
N LEU A 406 -15.83 4.13 -19.98
CA LEU A 406 -15.00 4.94 -20.87
C LEU A 406 -15.67 6.28 -21.22
N ALA A 407 -16.97 6.27 -21.55
CA ALA A 407 -17.73 7.49 -21.80
C ALA A 407 -17.80 8.39 -20.55
N PHE A 408 -17.98 7.79 -19.37
CA PHE A 408 -17.93 8.51 -18.10
C PHE A 408 -16.54 9.07 -17.79
N GLN A 409 -15.47 8.34 -18.14
CA GLN A 409 -14.09 8.83 -18.05
C GLN A 409 -13.89 10.10 -18.90
N VAL A 410 -14.37 10.12 -20.14
CA VAL A 410 -14.31 11.30 -21.03
C VAL A 410 -15.09 12.47 -20.44
N PHE A 411 -16.32 12.24 -19.98
CA PHE A 411 -17.13 13.25 -19.29
C PHE A 411 -16.41 13.85 -18.08
N LEU A 412 -15.81 13.01 -17.22
CA LEU A 412 -15.09 13.46 -16.03
C LEU A 412 -13.84 14.28 -16.38
N ASN A 413 -13.11 13.93 -17.44
CA ASN A 413 -11.96 14.72 -17.90
C ASN A 413 -12.39 16.12 -18.37
N ILE A 414 -13.50 16.22 -19.10
CA ILE A 414 -14.09 17.50 -19.51
C ILE A 414 -14.55 18.30 -18.27
N ALA A 415 -15.19 17.64 -17.29
CA ALA A 415 -15.63 18.28 -16.05
C ALA A 415 -14.46 18.79 -15.19
N ALA A 416 -13.39 18.01 -15.04
CA ALA A 416 -12.17 18.41 -14.34
C ALA A 416 -11.48 19.60 -15.01
N TYR A 417 -11.34 19.55 -16.35
CA TYR A 417 -10.76 20.63 -17.14
C TYR A 417 -11.57 21.93 -17.04
N ASN A 418 -12.89 21.85 -17.20
CA ASN A 418 -13.77 23.01 -17.05
C ASN A 418 -13.69 23.59 -15.63
N ALA A 419 -13.69 22.74 -14.59
CA ALA A 419 -13.56 23.18 -13.21
C ALA A 419 -12.23 23.93 -12.96
N ALA A 420 -11.13 23.46 -13.56
CA ALA A 420 -9.83 24.13 -13.51
C ALA A 420 -9.86 25.50 -14.22
N LEU A 421 -10.44 25.59 -15.42
CA LEU A 421 -10.59 26.86 -16.15
C LEU A 421 -11.46 27.89 -15.42
N THR A 422 -12.51 27.44 -14.71
CA THR A 422 -13.35 28.32 -13.88
C THR A 422 -12.76 28.65 -12.50
N GLY A 423 -11.52 28.24 -12.21
CA GLY A 423 -10.86 28.50 -10.94
C GLY A 423 -11.37 27.68 -9.75
N MET A 424 -12.24 26.68 -9.97
CA MET A 424 -12.76 25.79 -8.92
C MET A 424 -11.71 24.72 -8.55
N LYS A 425 -10.59 25.16 -7.96
CA LYS A 425 -9.40 24.34 -7.65
C LYS A 425 -9.76 23.02 -6.92
N ASN A 426 -10.64 23.08 -5.92
CA ASN A 426 -11.07 21.92 -5.14
C ASN A 426 -11.98 20.94 -5.94
N VAL A 427 -12.91 21.46 -6.75
CA VAL A 427 -13.79 20.65 -7.60
C VAL A 427 -13.00 19.97 -8.72
N SER A 428 -12.02 20.65 -9.30
CA SER A 428 -11.06 20.07 -10.25
C SER A 428 -10.32 18.90 -9.61
N LEU A 429 -9.69 19.11 -8.44
CA LEU A 429 -8.98 18.09 -7.69
C LEU A 429 -9.86 16.86 -7.36
N PHE A 430 -11.11 17.11 -6.93
CA PHE A 430 -12.12 16.07 -6.69
C PHE A 430 -12.41 15.23 -7.94
N PHE A 431 -12.66 15.87 -9.10
CA PHE A 431 -12.91 15.15 -10.34
C PHE A 431 -11.69 14.37 -10.81
N VAL A 432 -10.46 14.88 -10.67
CA VAL A 432 -9.23 14.11 -10.98
C VAL A 432 -9.15 12.86 -10.08
N GLY A 433 -9.57 12.95 -8.82
CA GLY A 433 -9.65 11.77 -7.96
C GLY A 433 -10.69 10.74 -8.43
N ILE A 434 -11.86 11.17 -8.88
CA ILE A 434 -12.88 10.27 -9.47
C ILE A 434 -12.37 9.63 -10.77
N ILE A 435 -11.67 10.38 -11.63
CA ILE A 435 -11.03 9.88 -12.86
C ILE A 435 -10.12 8.68 -12.55
N LEU A 436 -9.35 8.71 -11.45
CA LEU A 436 -8.52 7.58 -11.04
C LEU A 436 -9.33 6.40 -10.47
N LEU A 437 -10.40 6.65 -9.72
CA LEU A 437 -11.30 5.59 -9.24
C LEU A 437 -12.04 4.88 -10.39
N VAL A 438 -12.54 5.63 -11.37
CA VAL A 438 -13.25 5.10 -12.53
C VAL A 438 -12.29 4.32 -13.44
N PHE A 439 -11.05 4.80 -13.62
CA PHE A 439 -10.00 4.03 -14.29
C PHE A 439 -9.68 2.71 -13.57
N ALA A 440 -9.59 2.73 -12.23
CA ALA A 440 -9.39 1.51 -11.44
C ALA A 440 -10.55 0.51 -11.62
N ALA A 441 -11.80 1.00 -11.60
CA ALA A 441 -12.99 0.18 -11.84
C ALA A 441 -13.02 -0.41 -13.26
N PHE A 442 -12.74 0.41 -14.29
CA PHE A 442 -12.64 -0.01 -15.68
C PHE A 442 -11.63 -1.15 -15.85
N PHE A 443 -10.41 -0.99 -15.30
CA PHE A 443 -9.37 -2.00 -15.42
C PHE A 443 -9.69 -3.28 -14.64
N HIS A 444 -10.42 -3.17 -13.52
CA HIS A 444 -10.92 -4.32 -12.78
C HIS A 444 -11.97 -5.12 -13.59
N VAL A 445 -12.94 -4.43 -14.21
CA VAL A 445 -13.93 -5.06 -15.11
C VAL A 445 -13.24 -5.71 -16.32
N TYR A 446 -12.24 -5.05 -16.90
CA TYR A 446 -11.44 -5.60 -17.99
C TYR A 446 -10.67 -6.87 -17.59
N ARG A 447 -10.01 -6.89 -16.42
CA ARG A 447 -9.38 -8.12 -15.89
C ARG A 447 -10.37 -9.25 -15.67
N TYR A 448 -11.56 -8.94 -15.16
CA TYR A 448 -12.64 -9.93 -15.00
C TYR A 448 -13.03 -10.53 -16.36
N ALA A 449 -13.23 -9.69 -17.39
CA ALA A 449 -13.52 -10.12 -18.76
C ALA A 449 -12.48 -11.10 -19.31
N MET A 450 -11.20 -10.71 -19.25
CA MET A 450 -10.07 -11.54 -19.71
C MET A 450 -9.95 -12.86 -18.93
N SER A 451 -10.36 -12.88 -17.66
CA SER A 451 -10.37 -14.10 -16.85
C SER A 451 -11.46 -15.08 -17.26
N GLN A 452 -12.61 -14.60 -17.75
CA GLN A 452 -13.71 -15.44 -18.24
C GLN A 452 -13.36 -16.06 -19.61
N GLN A 453 -12.77 -15.29 -20.52
CA GLN A 453 -12.33 -15.80 -21.82
C GLN A 453 -11.31 -16.96 -21.69
N LYS A 454 -10.38 -16.89 -20.73
CA LYS A 454 -9.42 -17.98 -20.46
C LYS A 454 -10.03 -19.25 -19.85
N ASN A 455 -11.27 -19.18 -19.35
CA ASN A 455 -12.00 -20.33 -18.83
C ASN A 455 -13.05 -20.86 -19.82
N ALA A 456 -13.18 -20.26 -21.01
CA ALA A 456 -14.07 -20.76 -22.05
C ALA A 456 -13.58 -22.14 -22.55
N PRO A 457 -14.48 -23.10 -22.83
CA PRO A 457 -14.10 -24.35 -23.48
C PRO A 457 -13.39 -24.04 -24.81
N PRO A 458 -12.42 -24.86 -25.25
CA PRO A 458 -11.90 -24.74 -26.61
C PRO A 458 -13.06 -24.84 -27.60
N PRO A 459 -13.01 -24.13 -28.75
CA PRO A 459 -14.05 -24.24 -29.76
C PRO A 459 -14.21 -25.71 -30.15
N VAL A 460 -15.47 -26.14 -30.27
CA VAL A 460 -15.78 -27.49 -30.76
C VAL A 460 -15.01 -27.70 -32.06
N PRO A 461 -14.24 -28.80 -32.21
CA PRO A 461 -13.57 -29.07 -33.48
C PRO A 461 -14.60 -28.97 -34.58
N VAL A 462 -14.37 -28.09 -35.56
CA VAL A 462 -15.21 -28.04 -36.75
C VAL A 462 -15.21 -29.46 -37.29
N PRO A 463 -16.38 -30.13 -37.42
CA PRO A 463 -16.38 -31.45 -38.02
C PRO A 463 -15.82 -31.27 -39.42
N VAL A 464 -14.63 -31.83 -39.64
CA VAL A 464 -14.13 -32.02 -40.99
C VAL A 464 -15.23 -32.81 -41.67
N SER A 465 -15.89 -32.19 -42.64
CA SER A 465 -16.86 -32.89 -43.45
C SER A 465 -16.08 -33.96 -44.18
N ASP A 466 -16.22 -35.22 -43.75
CA ASP A 466 -15.77 -36.36 -44.52
C ASP A 466 -16.41 -36.20 -45.91
N GLU A 467 -15.61 -35.80 -46.90
CA GLU A 467 -16.00 -35.92 -48.30
C GLU A 467 -16.13 -37.42 -48.59
N LYS A 468 -17.33 -37.94 -48.33
CA LYS A 468 -17.71 -39.26 -48.79
C LYS A 468 -17.44 -39.30 -50.29
N PRO A 469 -16.70 -40.30 -50.79
CA PRO A 469 -16.33 -40.36 -52.20
C PRO A 469 -17.60 -40.30 -53.04
N LYS A 470 -17.61 -39.40 -54.04
CA LYS A 470 -18.71 -39.32 -55.00
C LYS A 470 -18.92 -40.70 -55.63
N LEU A 471 -20.07 -41.31 -55.34
CA LEU A 471 -20.56 -42.45 -56.10
C LEU A 471 -20.72 -42.01 -57.54
N MET A 472 -20.15 -42.77 -58.48
CA MET A 472 -20.32 -42.52 -59.91
C MET A 472 -21.79 -42.67 -60.28
N GLU A 473 -22.39 -41.62 -60.82
CA GLU A 473 -23.66 -41.75 -61.53
C GLU A 473 -23.43 -42.50 -62.86
N PRO A 474 -24.37 -43.35 -63.29
CA PRO A 474 -24.18 -44.15 -64.50
C PRO A 474 -24.26 -43.27 -65.76
N GLU A 475 -23.32 -43.45 -66.68
CA GLU A 475 -23.36 -42.82 -67.99
C GLU A 475 -24.59 -43.28 -68.78
N VAL A 476 -25.43 -42.34 -69.20
CA VAL A 476 -26.42 -42.54 -70.27
C VAL A 476 -25.98 -41.73 -71.48
N SER A 477 -25.32 -42.38 -72.43
CA SER A 477 -25.05 -41.80 -73.73
C SER A 477 -26.36 -41.68 -74.53
N THR A 478 -26.65 -40.51 -75.08
CA THR A 478 -27.48 -40.42 -76.29
C THR A 478 -26.73 -39.63 -77.36
N GLN A 479 -26.96 -39.98 -78.62
CA GLN A 479 -26.02 -39.82 -79.73
C GLN A 479 -25.88 -38.40 -80.31
N GLN A 480 -24.83 -38.26 -81.14
CA GLN A 480 -24.57 -37.35 -82.28
C GLN A 480 -23.52 -36.25 -82.01
N GLY A 481 -22.50 -36.02 -82.85
CA GLY A 481 -22.03 -36.78 -84.03
C GLY A 481 -21.10 -35.95 -84.94
N LYS A 482 -20.06 -36.58 -85.51
CA LYS A 482 -19.12 -36.10 -86.57
C LYS A 482 -17.93 -35.16 -86.18
N THR A 483 -16.77 -35.79 -85.90
CA THR A 483 -15.50 -35.82 -86.70
C THR A 483 -15.13 -34.70 -87.72
N PRO A 484 -13.84 -34.52 -88.12
CA PRO A 484 -12.54 -35.00 -87.54
C PRO A 484 -11.35 -33.97 -87.61
N GLU A 485 -10.10 -34.46 -87.46
CA GLU A 485 -8.76 -33.84 -87.74
C GLU A 485 -8.21 -32.90 -86.64
N GLY A 486 -6.93 -32.95 -86.20
CA GLY A 486 -5.79 -33.84 -86.52
C GLY A 486 -4.55 -33.57 -85.61
N ASP A 487 -3.45 -34.31 -85.86
CA ASP A 487 -2.03 -34.25 -85.37
C ASP A 487 -1.44 -32.89 -84.84
N ALA A 488 -0.32 -32.79 -84.08
CA ALA A 488 0.56 -33.70 -83.31
C ALA A 488 1.72 -32.89 -82.61
N THR A 489 2.53 -33.50 -81.71
CA THR A 489 3.95 -33.11 -81.35
C THR A 489 4.23 -31.70 -80.77
N SER A 490 5.39 -31.29 -80.18
CA SER A 490 6.51 -31.90 -79.39
C SER A 490 7.47 -30.77 -78.90
N GLU A 491 8.00 -30.82 -77.65
CA GLU A 491 9.31 -30.22 -77.20
C GLU A 491 9.53 -28.66 -77.34
N GLU A 492 10.62 -27.97 -76.89
CA GLU A 492 11.84 -28.31 -76.10
C GLU A 492 12.28 -27.20 -75.08
N LYS A 493 13.58 -26.79 -75.01
CA LYS A 493 14.26 -25.91 -74.01
C LYS A 493 14.50 -24.44 -74.45
N SER A 494 14.81 -23.54 -73.49
CA SER A 494 15.99 -22.63 -73.55
C SER A 494 16.32 -21.92 -72.20
N THR A 495 17.59 -21.55 -71.98
CA THR A 495 18.18 -20.96 -70.73
C THR A 495 18.94 -19.62 -71.02
N PRO A 496 19.87 -19.09 -70.20
CA PRO A 496 19.69 -18.27 -68.97
C PRO A 496 20.47 -16.91 -68.96
N LYS A 497 20.41 -16.09 -67.88
CA LYS A 497 21.50 -15.16 -67.47
C LYS A 497 21.40 -14.54 -66.04
N GLU A 498 22.57 -14.26 -65.43
CA GLU A 498 22.85 -13.75 -64.06
C GLU A 498 23.28 -12.25 -64.08
N LEU A 499 23.58 -11.47 -63.01
CA LEU A 499 23.89 -11.62 -61.56
C LEU A 499 22.92 -10.75 -60.70
N ALA A 500 22.69 -10.88 -59.38
CA ALA A 500 23.48 -11.04 -58.13
C ALA A 500 24.10 -9.72 -57.55
N PRO A 501 24.18 -9.51 -56.20
CA PRO A 501 23.81 -10.39 -55.07
C PRO A 501 22.82 -9.77 -54.04
N GLU A 502 22.20 -10.62 -53.21
CA GLU A 502 21.49 -10.21 -51.98
C GLU A 502 21.99 -11.03 -50.77
N VAL A 503 21.99 -10.44 -49.57
CA VAL A 503 22.66 -10.97 -48.38
C VAL A 503 21.85 -12.06 -47.69
N SER A 504 22.50 -13.18 -47.34
CA SER A 504 21.88 -14.35 -46.71
C SER A 504 21.55 -14.16 -45.23
N VAL A 505 20.31 -14.50 -44.82
CA VAL A 505 19.94 -14.75 -43.42
C VAL A 505 19.42 -16.19 -43.29
N PRO A 506 19.90 -17.01 -42.34
CA PRO A 506 19.47 -18.41 -42.21
C PRO A 506 18.00 -18.55 -41.79
N LYS A 507 17.28 -19.47 -42.44
CA LYS A 507 15.98 -19.98 -41.96
C LYS A 507 16.23 -21.04 -40.89
N THR A 508 15.66 -20.87 -39.70
CA THR A 508 15.56 -21.94 -38.71
C THR A 508 14.18 -22.58 -38.79
N GLN A 509 14.10 -23.82 -39.28
CA GLN A 509 12.90 -24.64 -39.10
C GLN A 509 12.79 -25.07 -37.64
N ALA A 510 11.61 -24.89 -37.03
CA ALA A 510 11.28 -25.52 -35.76
C ALA A 510 10.72 -26.91 -36.07
N ASP A 511 11.54 -27.94 -35.85
CA ASP A 511 11.16 -29.33 -36.07
C ASP A 511 10.22 -29.81 -34.95
N LEU A 512 9.08 -30.39 -35.31
CA LEU A 512 8.05 -30.84 -34.36
C LEU A 512 8.34 -32.27 -33.89
N GLY A 513 9.47 -32.44 -33.21
CA GLY A 513 9.84 -33.65 -32.50
C GLY A 513 8.99 -33.84 -31.24
N VAL A 514 7.94 -34.66 -31.33
CA VAL A 514 7.17 -35.11 -30.17
C VAL A 514 7.99 -36.12 -29.39
N ASP A 515 8.57 -35.70 -28.27
CA ASP A 515 9.18 -36.62 -27.30
C ASP A 515 8.40 -36.60 -25.98
N ALA A 516 7.88 -37.77 -25.61
CA ALA A 516 6.89 -37.91 -24.55
C ALA A 516 7.52 -38.08 -23.17
N ASN A 517 7.79 -36.98 -22.45
CA ASN A 517 8.07 -37.01 -21.00
C ASN A 517 7.85 -35.64 -20.30
N VAL A 518 6.63 -35.10 -20.35
CA VAL A 518 6.25 -33.92 -19.55
C VAL A 518 5.63 -34.36 -18.22
N ASN A 519 6.41 -34.26 -17.14
CA ASN A 519 5.97 -34.51 -15.77
C ASN A 519 4.98 -33.40 -15.31
N PRO A 520 3.69 -33.70 -15.02
CA PRO A 520 2.65 -32.69 -14.85
C PRO A 520 2.59 -32.12 -13.43
N ASN A 521 3.72 -31.70 -12.87
CA ASN A 521 3.80 -31.20 -11.49
C ASN A 521 4.82 -30.07 -11.28
N ILE A 522 4.56 -28.91 -11.91
CA ILE A 522 5.20 -27.63 -11.57
C ILE A 522 4.11 -26.71 -10.99
N GLY A 523 4.00 -26.64 -9.67
CA GLY A 523 3.04 -25.73 -9.00
C GLY A 523 2.44 -26.15 -7.66
N SER A 524 3.04 -27.08 -6.90
CA SER A 524 2.41 -27.63 -5.68
C SER A 524 3.39 -28.06 -4.56
N GLY A 525 4.68 -27.70 -4.63
CA GLY A 525 5.73 -28.30 -3.79
C GLY A 525 5.91 -27.76 -2.36
N ASP A 526 5.69 -26.48 -2.10
CA ASP A 526 6.15 -25.81 -0.86
C ASP A 526 5.10 -25.74 0.27
N LEU A 527 4.02 -26.51 0.18
CA LEU A 527 2.99 -26.61 1.23
C LEU A 527 2.88 -28.04 1.78
N ASN A 528 3.99 -28.65 2.20
CA ASN A 528 4.03 -29.73 3.21
C ASN A 528 5.46 -30.11 3.63
N LYS A 529 5.88 -29.66 4.83
CA LYS A 529 6.77 -30.39 5.78
C LYS A 529 6.72 -29.68 7.16
N PRO A 530 6.98 -30.42 8.26
CA PRO A 530 6.31 -30.23 9.55
C PRO A 530 6.81 -29.08 10.44
#